data_AF-A0A4Q3WRA7-F1
#
_entry.id   AF-A0A4Q3WRA7-F1
#
_cell.length_a   1.000
_cell.length_b   1.000
_cell.length_c   1.000
_cell.angle_alpha   90.00
_cell.angle_beta   90.00
_cell.angle_gamma   90.00
#
_symmetry.space_group_name_H-M   'P 1'
#
loop_
_entity.id
_entity.type
_entity.pdbx_description
1 polymer ?
#
loop_
_entity_poly.entity_id
_entity_poly.type
_entity_poly.pdbx_seq_one_letter_code
_entity_poly.pdbx_strand_id
1 'polypeptide(L)'
;MPRLAVYLQNLQRFGIRPGLERIVALLERVGNPHQKYPHVLIGGTNGKGSTCEYTARMLAQNGRRVGLFTSPHLYEWNERIRVLPGEGLFEGTIG
;
A
#
# COMPACT_ATOMS: atom_id res chain seq x y z
N MET A 1 -1.46 -12.46 -19.78
CA MET A 1 -1.00 -11.28 -19.01
C MET A 1 -1.87 -10.08 -19.37
N PRO A 2 -2.58 -9.45 -18.41
CA PRO A 2 -3.42 -8.29 -18.71
C PRO A 2 -2.59 -7.13 -19.26
N ARG A 3 -3.16 -6.34 -20.20
CA ARG A 3 -2.48 -5.20 -20.88
C ARG A 3 -1.78 -4.25 -19.91
N LEU A 4 -2.37 -4.01 -18.74
CA LEU A 4 -1.80 -3.16 -17.69
C LEU A 4 -0.52 -3.74 -17.09
N ALA A 5 -0.47 -5.04 -16.81
CA ALA A 5 0.71 -5.68 -16.23
C ALA A 5 1.91 -5.59 -17.18
N VAL A 6 1.69 -5.80 -18.48
CA VAL A 6 2.72 -5.68 -19.52
C VAL A 6 3.21 -4.22 -19.63
N TYR A 7 2.29 -3.25 -19.60
CA TYR A 7 2.66 -1.83 -19.61
C TYR A 7 3.54 -1.47 -18.41
N LEU A 8 3.15 -1.87 -17.20
CA LEU A 8 3.89 -1.58 -15.97
C LEU A 8 5.26 -2.27 -15.93
N GLN A 9 5.36 -3.52 -16.41
CA GLN A 9 6.63 -4.22 -16.53
C GLN A 9 7.59 -3.52 -17.50
N ASN A 10 7.10 -3.00 -18.62
CA ASN A 10 7.94 -2.26 -19.56
C ASN A 10 8.50 -0.97 -18.97
N LEU A 11 7.79 -0.31 -18.04
CA LEU A 11 8.32 0.86 -17.32
C LEU A 11 9.50 0.52 -16.40
N GLN A 12 9.59 -0.73 -15.91
CA GLN A 12 10.69 -1.18 -15.05
C GLN A 12 12.00 -1.41 -15.82
N ARG A 13 11.97 -1.54 -17.15
CA ARG A 13 13.17 -1.77 -17.99
C ARG A 13 14.21 -0.67 -17.88
N PHE A 14 13.82 0.53 -17.43
CA PHE A 14 14.72 1.68 -17.25
C PHE A 14 15.39 1.74 -15.87
N GLY A 15 15.23 0.71 -15.04
CA GLY A 15 15.85 0.64 -13.71
C GLY A 15 15.33 1.66 -12.69
N ILE A 16 15.94 1.66 -11.51
CA ILE A 16 15.64 2.62 -10.45
C ILE A 16 16.33 3.94 -10.78
N ARG A 17 15.53 4.99 -10.96
CA ARG A 17 16.00 6.39 -11.09
C ARG A 17 15.59 7.17 -9.84
N PRO A 18 16.49 7.32 -8.85
CA PRO A 18 16.20 8.09 -7.63
C PRO A 18 15.81 9.53 -7.94
N GLY A 19 15.14 10.19 -7.01
CA GLY A 19 14.60 11.54 -7.16
C GLY A 19 13.08 11.59 -6.95
N LEU A 20 12.61 12.69 -6.36
CA LEU A 20 11.19 12.89 -6.04
C LEU A 20 10.47 13.76 -7.08
N GLU A 21 11.20 14.44 -7.95
CA GLU A 21 10.68 15.46 -8.87
C GLU A 21 9.60 14.89 -9.79
N ARG A 22 9.84 13.67 -10.31
CA ARG A 22 8.89 12.99 -11.21
C ARG A 22 7.59 12.60 -10.51
N ILE A 23 7.68 12.11 -9.26
CA ILE A 23 6.49 11.68 -8.52
C ILE A 23 5.73 12.87 -7.97
N VAL A 24 6.41 13.93 -7.52
CA VAL A 24 5.78 15.19 -7.09
C VAL A 24 4.99 15.82 -8.24
N ALA A 25 5.60 15.97 -9.42
CA ALA A 25 4.91 16.50 -10.60
C ALA A 25 3.70 15.64 -11.03
N LEU A 26 3.76 14.32 -10.86
CA LEU A 26 2.62 13.44 -11.11
C LEU A 26 1.52 13.66 -10.08
N LEU A 27 1.86 13.72 -8.79
CA LEU A 27 0.90 13.90 -7.69
C LEU A 27 0.14 15.23 -7.82
N GLU A 28 0.83 16.31 -8.20
CA GLU A 28 0.19 17.61 -8.47
C GLU A 28 -0.87 17.49 -9.58
N ARG A 29 -0.54 16.82 -10.69
CA ARG A 29 -1.46 16.62 -11.82
C ARG A 29 -2.69 15.78 -11.48
N VAL A 30 -2.60 14.89 -10.49
CA VAL A 30 -3.73 14.06 -10.04
C VAL A 30 -4.41 14.59 -8.78
N GLY A 31 -4.13 15.85 -8.39
CA GLY A 31 -4.81 16.53 -7.29
C GLY A 31 -4.37 16.07 -5.90
N ASN A 32 -3.10 15.70 -5.74
CA ASN A 32 -2.46 15.37 -4.46
C ASN A 32 -3.26 14.37 -3.59
N PRO A 33 -3.62 13.18 -4.09
CA PRO A 33 -4.45 12.21 -3.35
C PRO A 33 -3.77 11.73 -2.06
N HIS A 34 -2.44 11.74 -2.02
CA HIS A 34 -1.63 11.44 -0.85
C HIS A 34 -1.84 12.43 0.32
N GLN A 35 -2.57 13.53 0.17
CA GLN A 35 -2.86 14.46 1.28
C GLN A 35 -4.24 14.21 1.91
N LYS A 36 -5.03 13.29 1.37
CA LYS A 36 -6.43 13.09 1.77
C LYS A 36 -6.63 12.21 3.01
N TYR A 37 -5.58 11.54 3.48
CA TYR A 37 -5.65 10.60 4.59
C TYR A 37 -4.30 10.53 5.30
N PRO A 38 -4.27 10.13 6.59
CA PRO A 38 -3.03 9.89 7.32
C PRO A 38 -2.30 8.65 6.79
N HIS A 39 -0.97 8.63 6.92
CA HIS A 39 -0.12 7.51 6.47
C HIS A 39 0.82 7.04 7.55
N VAL A 40 1.15 5.75 7.50
CA VAL A 40 2.25 5.16 8.26
C VAL A 40 3.29 4.67 7.26
N LEU A 41 4.48 5.27 7.27
CA LEU A 41 5.61 4.87 6.42
C LEU A 41 6.56 3.97 7.21
N ILE A 42 6.72 2.72 6.76
CA ILE A 42 7.56 1.72 7.42
C ILE A 42 8.84 1.51 6.59
N GLY A 43 9.95 2.04 7.10
CA GLY A 43 11.30 1.85 6.55
C GLY A 43 12.09 0.73 7.27
N GLY A 44 13.25 0.36 6.72
CA GLY A 44 14.18 -0.61 7.33
C GLY A 44 14.71 -1.65 6.35
N THR A 45 15.71 -2.43 6.76
CA THR A 45 16.31 -3.47 5.90
C THR A 45 15.44 -4.72 5.86
N ASN A 46 14.96 -5.18 7.02
CA ASN A 46 14.18 -6.40 7.19
C ASN A 46 12.84 -6.12 7.91
N GLY A 47 11.90 -7.06 7.85
CA GLY A 47 10.67 -7.02 8.66
C GLY A 47 9.59 -5.99 8.24
N LYS A 48 9.86 -5.12 7.25
CA LYS A 48 8.91 -4.11 6.77
C LYS A 48 7.56 -4.70 6.38
N GLY A 49 7.57 -5.76 5.55
CA GLY A 49 6.33 -6.40 5.08
C GLY A 49 5.46 -6.90 6.22
N SER A 50 6.06 -7.65 7.16
CA SER A 50 5.36 -8.16 8.35
C SER A 50 4.87 -7.02 9.24
N THR A 51 5.67 -5.98 9.45
CA THR A 51 5.30 -4.82 10.26
C THR A 51 4.12 -4.05 9.63
N CYS A 52 4.13 -3.87 8.30
CA CYS A 52 3.01 -3.28 7.57
C CYS A 52 1.75 -4.11 7.74
N GLU A 53 1.85 -5.44 7.65
CA GLU A 53 0.71 -6.35 7.81
C GLU A 53 0.10 -6.27 9.21
N TYR A 54 0.93 -6.36 10.25
CA TYR A 54 0.46 -6.27 11.63
C TYR A 54 -0.17 -4.92 11.92
N THR A 55 0.46 -3.83 11.49
CA THR A 55 -0.07 -2.47 11.66
C THR A 55 -1.43 -2.32 10.96
N ALA A 56 -1.53 -2.77 9.70
CA ALA A 56 -2.76 -2.67 8.94
C ALA A 56 -3.90 -3.47 9.57
N ARG A 57 -3.62 -4.68 10.05
CA ARG A 57 -4.61 -5.54 10.72
C ARG A 57 -5.07 -4.96 12.06
N MET A 58 -4.14 -4.47 12.88
CA MET A 58 -4.49 -3.82 14.16
C MET A 58 -5.40 -2.61 13.93
N LEU A 59 -5.07 -1.74 12.96
CA LEU A 59 -5.91 -0.60 12.61
C LEU A 59 -7.28 -1.04 12.06
N ALA A 60 -7.31 -2.07 11.22
CA ALA A 60 -8.54 -2.61 10.66
C ALA A 60 -9.48 -3.19 11.74
N GLN A 61 -8.93 -3.96 12.67
CA GLN A 61 -9.63 -4.53 13.84
C GLN A 61 -10.17 -3.45 14.79
N ASN A 62 -9.56 -2.26 14.79
CA ASN A 62 -10.06 -1.09 15.50
C ASN A 62 -11.09 -0.30 14.67
N GLY A 63 -11.76 -0.95 13.71
CA GLY A 63 -12.86 -0.37 12.93
C GLY A 63 -12.42 0.60 11.83
N ARG A 64 -11.13 0.72 11.51
CA ARG A 64 -10.65 1.63 10.45
C ARG A 64 -10.59 0.91 9.11
N ARG A 65 -11.05 1.55 8.03
CA ARG A 65 -10.73 1.08 6.67
C ARG A 65 -9.28 1.42 6.35
N VAL A 66 -8.46 0.42 6.01
CA VAL A 66 -7.00 0.60 5.87
C VAL A 66 -6.54 0.22 4.47
N GLY A 67 -5.87 1.15 3.78
CA GLY A 67 -5.09 0.84 2.59
C GLY A 67 -3.70 0.34 2.97
N LEU A 68 -3.23 -0.73 2.32
CA LEU A 68 -1.95 -1.35 2.57
C LEU A 68 -1.17 -1.46 1.26
N PHE A 69 0.04 -0.90 1.24
CA PHE A 69 1.00 -1.05 0.15
C PHE A 69 2.23 -1.85 0.60
N THR A 70 2.53 -2.96 -0.08
CA THR A 70 3.72 -3.78 0.18
C THR A 70 4.45 -4.14 -1.11
N SER A 71 5.77 -4.37 -1.02
CA SER A 71 6.59 -4.81 -2.15
C SER A 71 7.73 -5.72 -1.65
N PRO A 72 8.24 -6.66 -2.48
CA PRO A 72 7.75 -7.03 -3.81
C PRO A 72 6.37 -7.74 -3.77
N HIS A 73 5.77 -8.00 -4.94
CA HIS A 73 4.64 -8.95 -5.04
C HIS A 73 5.19 -10.37 -5.14
N LEU A 74 4.40 -11.38 -4.79
CA LEU A 74 4.80 -12.78 -4.86
C LEU A 74 4.34 -13.42 -6.17
N TYR A 75 3.08 -13.21 -6.59
CA TYR A 75 2.55 -13.77 -7.84
C TYR A 75 2.04 -12.71 -8.80
N GLU A 76 1.14 -11.84 -8.33
CA GLU A 76 0.52 -10.82 -9.17
C GLU A 76 0.76 -9.38 -8.69
N TRP A 77 0.84 -8.43 -9.61
CA TRP A 77 1.15 -7.03 -9.29
C TRP A 77 0.11 -6.36 -8.39
N ASN A 78 -1.16 -6.74 -8.55
CA ASN A 78 -2.29 -6.27 -7.74
C ASN A 78 -2.16 -6.63 -6.25
N GLU A 79 -1.41 -7.67 -5.87
CA GLU A 79 -1.17 -8.05 -4.47
C GLU A 79 -0.50 -6.94 -3.66
N ARG A 80 0.22 -6.04 -4.33
CA ARG A 80 0.94 -4.93 -3.70
C ARG A 80 0.00 -3.91 -3.08
N ILE A 81 -1.26 -3.83 -3.50
CA ILE A 81 -2.22 -2.85 -3.01
C ILE A 81 -3.44 -3.60 -2.50
N ARG A 82 -3.64 -3.58 -1.18
CA ARG A 82 -4.81 -4.17 -0.53
C ARG A 82 -5.59 -3.11 0.22
N VAL A 83 -6.89 -3.33 0.37
CA VAL A 83 -7.75 -2.52 1.24
C VAL A 83 -8.40 -3.49 2.22
N LEU A 84 -8.09 -3.31 3.50
CA LEU A 84 -8.73 -4.06 4.57
C LEU A 84 -10.01 -3.32 4.98
N PRO A 85 -11.15 -4.03 5.12
CA PRO A 85 -12.35 -3.45 5.70
C PRO A 85 -12.10 -3.07 7.17
N GLY A 86 -12.79 -2.04 7.65
CA GLY A 86 -12.85 -1.76 9.07
C GLY A 86 -13.82 -2.73 9.71
N GLU A 87 -13.31 -3.79 10.31
CA GLU A 87 -14.11 -4.76 11.04
C GLU A 87 -13.87 -4.47 12.52
N GLY A 88 -14.87 -3.93 13.21
CA GLY A 88 -14.80 -3.82 14.66
C GLY A 88 -14.64 -5.21 15.27
N LEU A 89 -13.77 -5.35 16.27
CA LEU A 89 -13.71 -6.57 17.05
C LEU A 89 -15.10 -6.86 17.66
N PHE A 90 -15.73 -7.94 17.17
CA PHE A 90 -16.72 -8.81 17.81
C PHE A 90 -17.77 -8.15 18.73
N GLU A 91 -19.05 -8.24 18.34
CA GLU A 91 -20.21 -8.26 19.26
C GLU A 91 -20.26 -9.56 20.10
N GLY A 92 -19.11 -9.99 20.63
CA GLY A 92 -19.00 -11.16 21.50
C GLY A 92 -18.88 -10.71 22.93
N THR A 93 -19.98 -10.74 23.67
CA THR A 93 -20.02 -10.60 25.13
C THR A 93 -18.91 -11.45 25.76
N ILE A 94 -17.99 -10.81 26.47
CA ILE A 94 -17.18 -11.52 27.47
C ILE A 94 -18.13 -11.69 28.67
N GLY A 95 -18.85 -12.80 28.67
CA GLY A 95 -19.55 -13.35 29.83
C GLY A 95 -18.74 -14.49 30.42
#